data_AF-A0A2E9TTH4-F1
#
_entry.id   AF-A0A2E9TTH4-F1
#
_cell.length_a   1.000
_cell.length_b   1.000
_cell.length_c   1.000
_cell.angle_alpha   90.00
_cell.angle_beta   90.00
_cell.angle_gamma   90.00
#
_symmetry.space_group_name_H-M   'P 1'
#
loop_
_entity.id
_entity.type
_entity.pdbx_description
1 polymer ?
#
loop_
_entity_poly.entity_id
_entity_poly.type
_entity_poly.pdbx_seq_one_letter_code
_entity_poly.pdbx_strand_id
1 'polypeptide(L)'
;MMKPGVWDWGIAAHDIATDNNNTWIPGKINMGNRSIKISKNGKISGDISITIPNLGLDHNEKFRASNEDLNEIGTNVFGKTQRVNTTLAKQLAYYLVLYSPMQMASDYIENYKDQPALQFIKDVPVDWELTKVVNAEIGEFITIARKDKDSKDWYLGSITNEIERDFLIPTNFLEPNKKYIATIYKDGENADWETNPYDLSIEQIHFSSDSILNLKLAPGGGTAIRFKYIE
;
A
#
# COMPACT_ATOMS: atom_id res chain seq x y z
N MET A 1 0.93 -9.50 13.51
CA MET A 1 2.16 -9.90 14.21
C MET A 1 2.89 -10.90 13.32
N MET A 2 4.09 -10.58 12.81
CA MET A 2 4.92 -11.59 12.13
C MET A 2 5.09 -12.74 13.13
N LYS A 3 4.80 -13.97 12.70
CA LYS A 3 4.91 -15.11 13.61
C LYS A 3 6.35 -15.19 14.11
N PRO A 4 6.56 -15.31 15.44
CA PRO A 4 7.88 -15.57 15.99
C PRO A 4 8.49 -16.77 15.27
N GLY A 5 9.70 -16.62 14.75
CA GLY A 5 10.25 -17.59 13.81
C GLY A 5 11.47 -17.07 13.07
N VAL A 6 11.98 -17.94 12.21
CA VAL A 6 13.05 -17.65 11.26
C VAL A 6 12.39 -17.45 9.90
N TRP A 7 12.73 -16.35 9.24
CA TRP A 7 12.18 -15.94 7.97
C TRP A 7 13.32 -15.69 7.00
N ASP A 8 13.24 -16.29 5.82
CA ASP A 8 14.20 -16.05 4.77
C ASP A 8 13.72 -14.93 3.84
N TRP A 9 14.64 -14.08 3.41
CA TRP A 9 14.39 -12.95 2.53
C TRP A 9 15.53 -12.75 1.53
N GLY A 10 15.27 -11.94 0.51
CA GLY A 10 16.19 -11.67 -0.60
C GLY A 10 15.60 -10.63 -1.54
N ILE A 11 16.23 -10.45 -2.70
CA ILE A 11 15.81 -9.49 -3.73
C ILE A 11 15.39 -10.28 -4.97
N ALA A 12 14.27 -9.91 -5.57
CA ALA A 12 13.87 -10.38 -6.89
C ALA A 12 14.03 -9.24 -7.90
N ALA A 13 14.37 -9.58 -9.14
CA ALA A 13 14.38 -8.63 -10.25
C ALA A 13 13.83 -9.26 -11.52
N HIS A 14 13.58 -8.43 -12.51
CA HIS A 14 13.26 -8.88 -13.86
C HIS A 14 14.55 -9.31 -14.58
N ASP A 15 14.57 -10.56 -15.07
CA ASP A 15 15.60 -11.06 -15.97
C ASP A 15 15.13 -10.93 -17.43
N ILE A 16 15.69 -9.94 -18.13
CA ILE A 16 15.33 -9.58 -19.51
C ILE A 16 15.58 -10.75 -20.47
N ALA A 17 16.63 -11.55 -20.25
CA ALA A 17 16.98 -12.65 -21.13
C ALA A 17 15.98 -13.81 -21.06
N THR A 18 15.25 -13.94 -19.95
CA THR A 18 14.29 -15.02 -19.72
C THR A 18 12.85 -14.53 -19.59
N ASP A 19 12.59 -13.23 -19.76
CA ASP A 19 11.30 -12.55 -19.55
C ASP A 19 10.64 -12.93 -18.21
N ASN A 20 11.47 -13.15 -17.18
CA ASN A 20 11.02 -13.61 -15.88
C ASN A 20 11.05 -12.47 -14.86
N ASN A 21 9.86 -11.98 -14.52
CA ASN A 21 9.63 -10.87 -13.58
C ASN A 21 9.86 -11.21 -12.10
N ASN A 22 10.19 -12.47 -11.77
CA ASN A 22 10.38 -12.91 -10.39
C ASN A 22 11.68 -13.71 -10.24
N THR A 23 12.77 -13.20 -10.81
CA THR A 23 14.07 -13.88 -10.73
C THR A 23 14.70 -13.64 -9.36
N TRP A 24 14.87 -14.72 -8.60
CA TRP A 24 15.48 -14.68 -7.27
C TRP A 24 17.00 -14.44 -7.36
N ILE A 25 17.43 -13.21 -7.06
CA ILE A 25 18.81 -12.76 -7.26
C ILE A 25 19.82 -13.54 -6.42
N PRO A 26 19.62 -13.81 -5.11
CA PRO A 26 20.58 -14.57 -4.32
C PRO A 26 20.96 -15.91 -4.97
N GLY A 27 19.97 -16.64 -5.48
CA GLY A 27 20.20 -17.91 -6.17
C GLY A 27 21.01 -17.77 -7.46
N LYS A 28 20.86 -16.67 -8.21
CA LYS A 28 21.58 -16.43 -9.47
C LYS A 28 23.05 -16.07 -9.26
N ILE A 29 23.38 -15.40 -8.16
CA ILE A 29 24.75 -14.98 -7.83
C ILE A 29 25.45 -15.93 -6.86
N ASN A 30 24.94 -17.17 -6.72
CA ASN A 30 25.44 -18.18 -5.79
C ASN A 30 25.56 -17.68 -4.33
N MET A 31 24.67 -16.77 -3.92
CA MET A 31 24.55 -16.30 -2.56
C MET A 31 23.39 -17.01 -1.85
N GLY A 32 23.60 -17.37 -0.59
CA GLY A 32 22.52 -17.88 0.25
C GLY A 32 21.45 -16.82 0.51
N ASN A 33 20.23 -17.27 0.81
CA ASN A 33 19.17 -16.39 1.31
C ASN A 33 19.61 -15.66 2.58
N ARG A 34 19.07 -14.47 2.80
CA ARG A 34 19.22 -13.76 4.07
C ARG A 34 18.19 -14.27 5.05
N SER A 35 18.54 -14.34 6.32
CA SER A 35 17.64 -14.86 7.34
C SER A 35 17.47 -13.88 8.48
N ILE A 36 16.22 -13.62 8.85
CA ILE A 36 15.85 -12.75 9.97
C ILE A 36 15.05 -13.56 10.99
N LYS A 37 15.39 -13.38 12.26
CA LYS A 37 14.78 -14.06 13.39
C LYS A 37 14.02 -13.06 14.24
N ILE A 38 12.74 -13.38 14.46
CA ILE A 38 11.81 -12.57 15.25
C ILE A 38 11.47 -13.35 16.52
N SER A 39 11.83 -12.80 17.67
CA SER A 39 11.50 -13.40 18.97
C SER A 39 10.02 -13.24 19.31
N LYS A 40 9.52 -14.02 20.28
CA LYS A 40 8.13 -13.90 20.77
C LYS A 40 7.80 -12.51 21.32
N ASN A 41 8.82 -11.75 21.71
CA ASN A 41 8.70 -10.40 22.26
C ASN A 41 8.95 -9.31 21.19
N GLY A 42 8.96 -9.67 19.90
CA GLY A 42 9.13 -8.73 18.79
C GLY A 42 10.58 -8.27 18.52
N LYS A 43 11.57 -8.73 19.30
CA LYS A 43 12.98 -8.42 19.04
C LYS A 43 13.46 -9.09 17.75
N ILE A 44 14.01 -8.29 16.84
CA ILE A 44 14.54 -8.69 15.54
C ILE A 44 16.07 -8.90 15.64
N SER A 45 16.57 -9.96 15.01
CA SER A 45 18.00 -10.29 14.92
C SER A 45 18.29 -11.07 13.64
N GLY A 46 19.52 -11.03 13.12
CA GLY A 46 19.89 -11.73 11.89
C GLY A 46 20.36 -10.78 10.79
N ASP A 47 20.30 -11.24 9.54
CA ASP A 47 20.73 -10.46 8.39
C ASP A 47 19.69 -9.38 8.08
N ILE A 48 20.09 -8.12 8.24
CA ILE A 48 19.27 -6.94 7.90
C ILE A 48 19.77 -6.20 6.66
N SER A 49 20.88 -6.66 6.09
CA SER A 49 21.52 -6.06 4.93
C SER A 49 21.98 -7.13 3.96
N ILE A 50 21.86 -6.85 2.67
CA ILE A 50 22.45 -7.65 1.60
C ILE A 50 23.36 -6.74 0.77
N THR A 51 24.63 -7.12 0.66
CA THR A 51 25.57 -6.50 -0.26
C THR A 51 25.64 -7.36 -1.50
N ILE A 52 25.20 -6.83 -2.63
CA ILE A 52 25.40 -7.47 -3.93
C ILE A 52 26.81 -7.10 -4.39
N PRO A 53 27.66 -8.08 -4.76
CA PRO A 53 28.98 -7.79 -5.31
C PRO A 53 28.86 -6.82 -6.48
N ASN A 54 29.78 -5.85 -6.57
CA ASN A 54 29.80 -4.99 -7.74
C ASN A 54 30.09 -5.86 -8.97
N LEU A 55 29.09 -6.07 -9.82
CA LEU A 55 29.18 -6.86 -11.05
C LEU A 55 29.86 -6.09 -12.19
N GLY A 56 30.65 -5.05 -11.88
CA GLY A 56 31.25 -4.14 -12.85
C GLY A 56 30.40 -2.91 -13.17
N LEU A 57 29.44 -2.57 -12.30
CA LEU A 57 28.68 -1.33 -12.36
C LEU A 57 29.54 -0.18 -11.80
N ASP A 58 30.35 0.45 -12.66
CA ASP A 58 30.99 1.72 -12.32
C ASP A 58 29.95 2.85 -12.41
N HIS A 59 29.75 3.60 -11.33
CA HIS A 59 28.82 4.75 -11.33
C HIS A 59 29.21 5.89 -12.29
N ASN A 60 30.49 5.93 -12.70
CA ASN A 60 30.99 6.91 -13.67
C ASN A 60 30.73 6.47 -15.11
N GLU A 61 30.69 5.16 -15.36
CA GLU A 61 30.14 4.61 -16.58
C GLU A 61 28.63 4.61 -16.41
N LYS A 62 27.98 5.69 -16.86
CA LYS A 62 26.52 5.70 -17.01
C LYS A 62 26.16 4.51 -17.91
N PHE A 63 25.79 3.38 -17.31
CA PHE A 63 25.20 2.23 -18.00
C PHE A 63 23.85 2.70 -18.54
N ARG A 64 23.91 3.41 -19.66
CA ARG A 64 22.81 3.51 -20.59
C ARG A 64 22.82 2.19 -21.34
N ALA A 65 21.69 1.50 -21.32
CA ALA A 65 21.47 0.38 -22.23
C ALA A 65 21.97 0.77 -23.63
N SER A 66 22.72 -0.13 -24.28
CA SER A 66 23.25 0.14 -25.61
C SER A 66 22.10 0.40 -26.59
N ASN A 67 22.35 1.05 -27.73
CA ASN A 67 21.27 1.26 -28.70
C ASN A 67 20.70 -0.08 -29.23
N GLU A 68 21.49 -1.16 -29.22
CA GLU A 68 21.03 -2.51 -29.53
C GLU A 68 20.18 -3.09 -28.40
N ASP A 69 20.58 -2.92 -27.13
CA ASP A 69 19.75 -3.29 -25.98
C ASP A 69 18.44 -2.48 -25.97
N LEU A 70 18.46 -1.18 -26.28
CA LEU A 70 17.25 -0.35 -26.38
C LEU A 70 16.36 -0.71 -27.58
N ASN A 71 16.91 -1.40 -28.58
CA ASN A 71 16.20 -1.87 -29.76
C ASN A 71 15.64 -3.30 -29.56
N GLU A 72 16.33 -4.19 -28.84
CA GLU A 72 15.79 -5.49 -28.38
C GLU A 72 14.79 -5.32 -27.24
N ILE A 73 15.12 -4.47 -26.25
CA ILE A 73 14.21 -3.93 -25.24
C ILE A 73 13.40 -2.80 -25.91
N GLY A 74 12.79 -3.09 -27.06
CA GLY A 74 12.26 -2.09 -27.98
C GLY A 74 11.47 -1.01 -27.26
N THR A 75 12.00 0.22 -27.23
CA THR A 75 11.38 1.46 -26.68
C THR A 75 10.25 1.24 -25.68
N ASN A 76 10.41 0.41 -24.64
CA ASN A 76 9.32 0.03 -23.73
C ASN A 76 7.93 -0.05 -24.43
N VAL A 77 7.82 -0.75 -25.56
CA VAL A 77 6.53 -1.09 -26.18
C VAL A 77 6.08 -2.45 -25.66
N PHE A 78 6.13 -2.60 -24.34
CA PHE A 78 5.09 -3.37 -23.67
C PHE A 78 3.85 -2.47 -23.71
N GLY A 79 2.70 -2.99 -24.16
CA GLY A 79 1.49 -2.22 -24.51
C GLY A 79 0.82 -1.37 -23.42
N LYS A 80 1.51 -1.02 -22.34
CA LYS A 80 1.30 0.05 -21.35
C LYS A 80 2.62 0.17 -20.59
N THR A 81 3.13 1.38 -20.35
CA THR A 81 4.27 1.62 -19.45
C THR A 81 4.04 0.86 -18.14
N GLN A 82 5.01 0.04 -17.71
CA GLN A 82 4.90 -0.72 -16.46
C GLN A 82 4.64 0.25 -15.31
N ARG A 83 3.44 0.13 -14.72
CA ARG A 83 2.94 1.04 -13.70
C ARG A 83 2.08 0.29 -12.70
N VAL A 84 1.85 0.92 -11.57
CA VAL A 84 0.89 0.42 -10.60
C VAL A 84 -0.52 0.69 -11.13
N ASN A 85 -1.34 -0.36 -11.23
CA ASN A 85 -2.71 -0.32 -11.76
C ASN A 85 -3.72 0.00 -10.65
N THR A 86 -3.55 1.18 -10.03
CA THR A 86 -4.39 1.65 -8.93
C THR A 86 -4.47 3.17 -8.92
N THR A 87 -5.48 3.74 -8.26
CA THR A 87 -5.47 5.16 -7.86
C THR A 87 -4.60 5.41 -6.62
N LEU A 88 -4.32 6.68 -6.34
CA LEU A 88 -3.61 7.13 -5.15
C LEU A 88 -4.39 6.82 -3.87
N ALA A 89 -5.72 6.98 -3.87
CA ALA A 89 -6.54 6.67 -2.70
C ALA A 89 -6.52 5.17 -2.37
N LYS A 90 -6.49 4.29 -3.39
CA LYS A 90 -6.32 2.85 -3.20
C LYS A 90 -4.99 2.49 -2.55
N GLN A 91 -3.91 3.19 -2.90
CA GLN A 91 -2.60 3.01 -2.26
C GLN A 91 -2.64 3.33 -0.76
N LEU A 92 -3.37 4.39 -0.36
CA LEU A 92 -3.59 4.69 1.06
C LEU A 92 -4.44 3.62 1.75
N ALA A 93 -5.49 3.14 1.08
CA ALA A 93 -6.38 2.12 1.63
C ALA A 93 -5.67 0.78 1.90
N TYR A 94 -4.59 0.45 1.17
CA TYR A 94 -3.82 -0.77 1.40
C TYR A 94 -3.21 -0.88 2.79
N TYR A 95 -2.85 0.24 3.44
CA TYR A 95 -2.36 0.23 4.83
C TYR A 95 -3.37 -0.39 5.81
N LEU A 96 -4.67 -0.32 5.46
CA LEU A 96 -5.78 -0.83 6.27
C LEU A 96 -6.28 -2.19 5.76
N VAL A 97 -6.36 -2.39 4.45
CA VAL A 97 -6.86 -3.65 3.89
C VAL A 97 -5.84 -4.76 4.08
N LEU A 98 -4.57 -4.51 3.76
CA LEU A 98 -3.48 -5.48 3.88
C LEU A 98 -2.84 -5.35 5.26
N TYR A 99 -3.24 -6.23 6.18
CA TYR A 99 -2.69 -6.22 7.53
C TYR A 99 -1.21 -6.62 7.55
N SER A 100 -0.37 -5.71 8.04
CA SER A 100 1.00 -5.99 8.45
C SER A 100 1.36 -5.18 9.70
N PRO A 101 2.03 -5.76 10.71
CA PRO A 101 2.59 -5.00 11.84
C PRO A 101 3.81 -4.16 11.46
N MET A 102 4.28 -4.27 10.22
CA MET A 102 5.36 -3.48 9.65
C MET A 102 4.92 -3.05 8.24
N GLN A 103 4.53 -1.78 8.09
CA GLN A 103 4.11 -1.19 6.83
C GLN A 103 5.25 -0.35 6.25
N MET A 104 5.41 -0.39 4.93
CA MET A 104 6.46 0.34 4.22
C MET A 104 5.84 1.41 3.34
N ALA A 105 6.30 2.65 3.49
CA ALA A 105 6.13 3.69 2.47
C ALA A 105 7.17 3.42 1.37
N SER A 106 6.73 2.81 0.27
CA SER A 106 7.62 2.19 -0.72
C SER A 106 8.12 3.11 -1.83
N ASP A 107 7.72 4.39 -1.83
CA ASP A 107 8.11 5.34 -2.86
C ASP A 107 9.39 6.11 -2.46
N TYR A 108 9.97 6.82 -3.42
CA TYR A 108 11.07 7.75 -3.18
C TYR A 108 10.64 8.90 -2.27
N ILE A 109 11.56 9.39 -1.44
CA ILE A 109 11.30 10.47 -0.47
C ILE A 109 10.85 11.74 -1.19
N GLU A 110 11.42 12.00 -2.37
CA GLU A 110 11.12 13.12 -3.24
C GLU A 110 9.65 13.11 -3.68
N ASN A 111 9.06 11.93 -3.92
CA ASN A 111 7.68 11.78 -4.36
C ASN A 111 6.68 12.06 -3.23
N TYR A 112 7.09 11.91 -1.97
CA TYR A 112 6.27 12.25 -0.81
C TYR A 112 6.31 13.74 -0.44
N LYS A 113 7.27 14.49 -0.99
CA LYS A 113 7.42 15.91 -0.68
C LYS A 113 6.20 16.67 -1.18
N ASP A 114 5.66 17.54 -0.34
CA ASP A 114 4.49 18.39 -0.63
C ASP A 114 3.20 17.61 -1.00
N GLN A 115 3.14 16.30 -0.74
CA GLN A 115 1.94 15.49 -0.94
C GLN A 115 1.03 15.50 0.30
N PRO A 116 -0.20 16.06 0.22
CA PRO A 116 -1.14 16.05 1.33
C PRO A 116 -1.52 14.63 1.79
N ALA A 117 -1.53 13.67 0.86
CA ALA A 117 -1.79 12.25 1.11
C ALA A 117 -0.82 11.62 2.13
N LEU A 118 0.41 12.13 2.24
CA LEU A 118 1.41 11.62 3.18
C LEU A 118 0.94 11.71 4.64
N GLN A 119 0.06 12.67 4.96
CA GLN A 119 -0.45 12.82 6.32
C GLN A 119 -1.18 11.55 6.79
N PHE A 120 -1.88 10.84 5.89
CA PHE A 120 -2.52 9.58 6.23
C PHE A 120 -1.48 8.51 6.63
N ILE A 121 -0.40 8.39 5.86
CA ILE A 121 0.68 7.41 6.13
C ILE A 121 1.38 7.71 7.47
N LYS A 122 1.50 9.00 7.84
CA LYS A 122 2.04 9.41 9.14
C LYS A 122 1.11 9.08 10.31
N ASP A 123 -0.19 9.11 10.06
CA ASP A 123 -1.21 8.95 11.10
C ASP A 123 -1.61 7.49 11.33
N VAL A 124 -1.56 6.65 10.29
CA VAL A 124 -2.09 5.29 10.35
C VAL A 124 -1.23 4.38 11.25
N PRO A 125 -1.83 3.69 12.24
CA PRO A 125 -1.11 2.74 13.07
C PRO A 125 -0.93 1.40 12.35
N VAL A 126 -0.13 0.52 12.94
CA VAL A 126 0.17 -0.82 12.40
C VAL A 126 -0.30 -1.96 13.31
N ASP A 127 -0.75 -1.63 14.53
CA ASP A 127 -1.34 -2.57 15.49
C ASP A 127 -2.78 -2.15 15.81
N TRP A 128 -3.66 -3.13 15.99
CA TRP A 128 -5.10 -2.91 16.02
C TRP A 128 -5.74 -3.66 17.19
N GLU A 129 -6.59 -3.01 17.98
CA GLU A 129 -7.40 -3.66 19.01
C GLU A 129 -8.48 -4.54 18.38
N LEU A 130 -9.17 -3.99 17.38
CA LEU A 130 -10.31 -4.65 16.76
C LEU A 130 -10.29 -4.45 15.24
N THR A 131 -10.71 -5.49 14.51
CA THR A 131 -10.85 -5.45 13.05
C THR A 131 -12.24 -5.95 12.68
N LYS A 132 -12.95 -5.20 11.84
CA LYS A 132 -14.27 -5.53 11.30
C LYS A 132 -14.19 -5.49 9.78
N VAL A 133 -14.51 -6.61 9.14
CA VAL A 133 -14.80 -6.63 7.70
C VAL A 133 -16.22 -6.12 7.54
N VAL A 134 -16.39 -4.96 6.91
CA VAL A 134 -17.67 -4.27 6.78
C VAL A 134 -18.48 -4.88 5.63
N ASN A 135 -17.84 -5.02 4.48
CA ASN A 135 -18.35 -5.75 3.32
C ASN A 135 -17.17 -6.27 2.50
N ALA A 136 -17.40 -7.36 1.76
CA ALA A 136 -16.38 -7.92 0.88
C ALA A 136 -17.03 -8.86 -0.14
N GLU A 137 -16.44 -8.92 -1.32
CA GLU A 137 -16.71 -9.93 -2.33
C GLU A 137 -15.39 -10.31 -3.01
N ILE A 138 -15.14 -11.62 -3.13
CA ILE A 138 -13.85 -12.14 -3.60
C ILE A 138 -13.65 -11.72 -5.05
N GLY A 139 -12.52 -11.07 -5.32
CA GLY A 139 -12.18 -10.57 -6.66
C GLY A 139 -12.79 -9.21 -7.01
N GLU A 140 -13.74 -8.73 -6.20
CA GLU A 140 -14.52 -7.53 -6.52
C GLU A 140 -14.16 -6.33 -5.64
N PHE A 141 -14.38 -6.44 -4.32
CA PHE A 141 -14.12 -5.33 -3.40
C PHE A 141 -13.96 -5.81 -1.96
N ILE A 142 -13.40 -4.94 -1.11
CA ILE A 142 -13.33 -5.17 0.33
C ILE A 142 -13.27 -3.85 1.08
N THR A 143 -14.04 -3.75 2.16
CA THR A 143 -13.97 -2.66 3.13
C THR A 143 -13.70 -3.21 4.52
N ILE A 144 -12.66 -2.68 5.17
CA ILE A 144 -12.26 -3.06 6.53
C ILE A 144 -12.21 -1.81 7.40
N ALA A 145 -12.86 -1.89 8.56
CA ALA A 145 -12.73 -0.92 9.65
C ALA A 145 -11.86 -1.51 10.76
N ARG A 146 -10.91 -0.75 11.28
CA ARG A 146 -10.01 -1.15 12.36
C ARG A 146 -9.98 -0.11 13.46
N LYS A 147 -9.97 -0.55 14.70
CA LYS A 147 -9.77 0.29 15.87
C LYS A 147 -8.31 0.24 16.27
N ASP A 148 -7.69 1.41 16.41
CA ASP A 148 -6.34 1.52 16.93
C ASP A 148 -6.25 0.89 18.32
N LYS A 149 -5.09 0.32 18.65
CA LYS A 149 -4.86 -0.34 19.93
C LYS A 149 -4.59 0.63 21.06
N ASP A 150 -3.91 1.73 20.77
CA ASP A 150 -3.43 2.69 21.77
C ASP A 150 -4.31 3.94 21.85
N SER A 151 -5.39 4.00 21.06
CA SER A 151 -6.33 5.13 21.06
C SER A 151 -7.77 4.69 20.81
N LYS A 152 -8.70 5.66 20.86
CA LYS A 152 -10.10 5.46 20.48
C LYS A 152 -10.36 5.71 19.00
N ASP A 153 -9.30 5.98 18.22
CA ASP A 153 -9.44 6.28 16.80
C ASP A 153 -9.81 5.02 16.02
N TRP A 154 -10.63 5.21 15.00
CA TRP A 154 -10.97 4.19 14.04
C TRP A 154 -10.41 4.54 12.68
N TYR A 155 -10.13 3.53 11.87
CA TYR A 155 -9.63 3.67 10.51
C TYR A 155 -10.43 2.78 9.59
N LEU A 156 -10.75 3.25 8.39
CA LEU A 156 -11.49 2.47 7.38
C LEU A 156 -10.78 2.53 6.04
N GLY A 157 -10.51 1.37 5.46
CA GLY A 157 -9.97 1.22 4.13
C GLY A 157 -10.94 0.46 3.25
N SER A 158 -11.23 1.00 2.08
CA SER A 158 -12.08 0.38 1.07
C SER A 158 -11.35 0.36 -0.26
N ILE A 159 -11.39 -0.78 -0.97
CA ILE A 159 -10.80 -0.94 -2.31
C ILE A 159 -11.75 -1.70 -3.22
N THR A 160 -11.66 -1.41 -4.52
CA THR A 160 -12.41 -2.10 -5.59
C THR A 160 -11.47 -2.65 -6.66
N ASN A 161 -11.96 -3.54 -7.53
CA ASN A 161 -11.27 -3.99 -8.74
C ASN A 161 -11.40 -2.94 -9.87
N GLU A 162 -11.30 -3.34 -11.14
CA GLU A 162 -11.44 -2.46 -12.30
C GLU A 162 -12.83 -1.82 -12.48
N ILE A 163 -13.83 -2.27 -11.72
CA ILE A 163 -15.21 -1.75 -11.79
C ILE A 163 -15.42 -0.71 -10.68
N GLU A 164 -15.95 0.46 -11.07
CA GLU A 164 -16.36 1.50 -10.12
C GLU A 164 -17.51 1.04 -9.22
N ARG A 165 -17.52 1.48 -7.97
CA ARG A 165 -18.54 1.05 -6.99
C ARG A 165 -18.91 2.15 -6.01
N ASP A 166 -20.20 2.17 -5.69
CA ASP A 166 -20.77 3.01 -4.64
C ASP A 166 -21.28 2.16 -3.48
N PHE A 167 -20.98 2.58 -2.25
CA PHE A 167 -21.46 1.93 -1.04
C PHE A 167 -22.05 2.92 -0.05
N LEU A 168 -23.18 2.53 0.55
CA LEU A 168 -23.70 3.16 1.75
C LEU A 168 -23.33 2.31 2.96
N ILE A 169 -22.33 2.75 3.71
CA ILE A 169 -21.76 2.03 4.84
C ILE A 169 -22.28 2.63 6.15
N PRO A 170 -23.05 1.88 6.95
CA PRO A 170 -23.37 2.29 8.31
C PRO A 170 -22.10 2.37 9.15
N THR A 171 -21.94 3.45 9.93
CA THR A 171 -20.77 3.64 10.80
C THR A 171 -20.97 3.11 12.22
N ASN A 172 -21.84 2.11 12.38
CA ASN A 172 -22.20 1.47 13.65
C ASN A 172 -21.03 0.72 14.34
N PHE A 173 -19.86 0.66 13.69
CA PHE A 173 -18.64 0.17 14.30
C PHE A 173 -18.02 1.19 15.26
N LEU A 174 -18.30 2.48 15.08
CA LEU A 174 -17.89 3.55 15.99
C LEU A 174 -18.58 3.38 17.36
N GLU A 175 -17.97 3.93 18.41
CA GLU A 175 -18.53 3.84 19.76
C GLU A 175 -19.89 4.58 19.86
N PRO A 176 -20.92 3.95 20.46
CA PRO A 176 -22.23 4.59 20.64
C PRO A 176 -22.17 5.89 21.44
N ASN A 177 -22.95 6.90 21.03
CA ASN A 177 -23.02 8.23 21.65
C ASN A 177 -21.68 8.99 21.68
N LYS A 178 -20.72 8.62 20.81
CA LYS A 178 -19.43 9.28 20.66
C LYS A 178 -19.33 10.03 19.34
N LYS A 179 -18.56 11.11 19.35
CA LYS A 179 -18.30 11.94 18.17
C LYS A 179 -16.89 11.75 17.65
N TYR A 180 -16.79 11.73 16.32
CA TYR A 180 -15.54 11.61 15.59
C TYR A 180 -15.43 12.71 14.53
N ILE A 181 -14.21 13.16 14.23
CA ILE A 181 -13.89 13.87 12.99
C ILE A 181 -13.28 12.84 12.04
N ALA A 182 -13.96 12.56 10.94
CA ALA A 182 -13.44 11.74 9.86
C ALA A 182 -12.61 12.62 8.92
N THR A 183 -11.33 12.31 8.73
CA THR A 183 -10.54 12.79 7.59
C THR A 183 -10.56 11.72 6.51
N ILE A 184 -11.18 12.03 5.38
CA ILE A 184 -11.50 11.09 4.31
C ILE A 184 -10.60 11.39 3.12
N TYR A 185 -9.77 10.42 2.74
CA TYR A 185 -8.92 10.44 1.54
C TYR A 185 -9.58 9.54 0.51
N LYS A 186 -10.26 10.13 -0.47
CA LYS A 186 -11.06 9.41 -1.47
C LYS A 186 -10.62 9.77 -2.89
N ASP A 187 -10.92 8.87 -3.80
CA ASP A 187 -10.83 9.14 -5.24
C ASP A 187 -11.57 10.45 -5.58
N GLY A 188 -10.93 11.28 -6.40
CA GLY A 188 -11.55 12.48 -6.96
C GLY A 188 -12.63 12.14 -7.98
N GLU A 189 -13.39 13.16 -8.43
CA GLU A 189 -14.54 12.97 -9.32
C GLU A 189 -14.14 12.36 -10.67
N ASN A 190 -12.92 12.63 -11.15
CA ASN A 190 -12.42 12.12 -12.43
C ASN A 190 -11.31 11.08 -12.23
N ALA A 191 -11.22 10.47 -11.05
CA ALA A 191 -10.21 9.48 -10.76
C ALA A 191 -10.44 8.22 -11.59
N ASP A 192 -9.36 7.69 -12.14
CA ASP A 192 -9.36 6.44 -12.90
C ASP A 192 -7.96 5.86 -12.87
N TRP A 193 -7.84 4.56 -12.56
CA TRP A 193 -6.53 3.95 -12.41
C TRP A 193 -5.68 4.03 -13.69
N GLU A 194 -6.27 4.10 -14.88
CA GLU A 194 -5.53 4.09 -16.15
C GLU A 194 -5.18 5.51 -16.60
N THR A 195 -6.16 6.42 -16.59
CA THR A 195 -6.06 7.73 -17.22
C THR A 195 -5.75 8.86 -16.23
N ASN A 196 -6.22 8.76 -14.98
CA ASN A 196 -6.09 9.82 -13.99
C ASN A 196 -5.97 9.27 -12.55
N PRO A 197 -4.88 8.56 -12.22
CA PRO A 197 -4.75 7.83 -10.97
C PRO A 197 -4.52 8.72 -9.74
N TYR A 198 -4.14 9.98 -9.94
CA TYR A 198 -3.70 10.88 -8.86
C TYR A 198 -4.79 11.84 -8.38
N ASP A 199 -5.95 11.85 -9.02
CA ASP A 199 -7.07 12.69 -8.59
C ASP A 199 -7.58 12.22 -7.23
N LEU A 200 -7.32 13.03 -6.21
CA LEU A 200 -7.56 12.73 -4.80
C LEU A 200 -8.28 13.90 -4.16
N SER A 201 -9.38 13.60 -3.47
CA SER A 201 -10.11 14.55 -2.63
C SER A 201 -9.87 14.23 -1.15
N ILE A 202 -9.62 15.27 -0.36
CA ILE A 202 -9.47 15.16 1.10
C ILE A 202 -10.52 16.06 1.75
N GLU A 203 -11.38 15.46 2.57
CA GLU A 203 -12.44 16.18 3.28
C GLU A 203 -12.46 15.83 4.78
N GLN A 204 -12.98 16.75 5.59
CA GLN A 204 -13.18 16.55 7.01
C GLN A 204 -14.65 16.71 7.37
N ILE A 205 -15.23 15.68 7.98
CA ILE A 205 -16.66 15.60 8.27
C ILE A 205 -16.87 15.00 9.66
N HIS A 206 -17.89 15.46 10.38
CA HIS A 206 -18.29 14.85 11.65
C HIS A 206 -19.06 13.55 11.45
N PHE A 207 -18.71 12.53 12.22
CA PHE A 207 -19.38 11.23 12.22
C PHE A 207 -19.69 10.76 13.64
N SER A 208 -20.72 9.95 13.73
CA SER A 208 -21.19 9.25 14.94
C SER A 208 -21.66 7.84 14.54
N SER A 209 -21.90 6.96 15.51
CA SER A 209 -22.27 5.56 15.24
C SER A 209 -23.56 5.37 14.42
N ASP A 210 -24.43 6.37 14.40
CA ASP A 210 -25.71 6.42 13.66
C ASP A 210 -25.58 7.07 12.27
N SER A 211 -24.39 7.53 11.89
CA SER A 211 -24.13 8.12 10.57
C SER A 211 -24.02 7.06 9.47
N ILE A 212 -24.30 7.47 8.23
CA ILE A 212 -24.08 6.68 7.01
C ILE A 212 -22.95 7.32 6.21
N LEU A 213 -21.92 6.55 5.94
CA LEU A 213 -20.80 6.94 5.09
C LEU A 213 -21.09 6.54 3.65
N ASN A 214 -21.06 7.51 2.74
CA ASN A 214 -21.13 7.26 1.30
C ASN A 214 -19.71 7.11 0.74
N LEU A 215 -19.38 5.93 0.23
CA LEU A 215 -18.11 5.65 -0.43
C LEU A 215 -18.34 5.55 -1.93
N LYS A 216 -17.56 6.32 -2.70
CA LYS A 216 -17.47 6.20 -4.14
C LYS A 216 -16.07 5.79 -4.50
N LEU A 217 -15.91 4.65 -5.17
CA LEU A 217 -14.64 4.09 -5.56
C LEU A 217 -14.53 4.13 -7.07
N ALA A 218 -13.49 4.79 -7.57
CA ALA A 218 -13.19 4.80 -9.00
C ALA A 218 -12.80 3.40 -9.50
N PRO A 219 -12.77 3.17 -10.83
CA PRO A 219 -12.12 1.99 -11.41
C PRO A 219 -10.70 1.83 -10.85
N GLY A 220 -10.39 0.65 -10.31
CA GLY A 220 -9.09 0.38 -9.68
C GLY A 220 -8.80 1.28 -8.48
N GLY A 221 -9.85 1.81 -7.84
CA GLY A 221 -9.81 2.86 -6.84
C GLY A 221 -10.01 2.41 -5.39
N GLY A 222 -10.10 3.38 -4.50
CA GLY A 222 -10.17 3.15 -3.06
C GLY A 222 -10.50 4.40 -2.23
N THR A 223 -10.62 4.18 -0.93
CA THR A 223 -10.79 5.25 0.06
C THR A 223 -10.14 4.85 1.37
N ALA A 224 -9.44 5.79 2.00
CA ALA A 224 -8.83 5.63 3.30
C ALA A 224 -9.35 6.72 4.25
N ILE A 225 -9.76 6.34 5.45
CA ILE A 225 -10.39 7.26 6.41
C ILE A 225 -9.76 7.07 7.78
N ARG A 226 -9.49 8.19 8.44
CA ARG A 226 -9.22 8.24 9.88
C ARG A 226 -10.40 8.90 10.58
N PHE A 227 -11.03 8.20 11.51
CA PHE A 227 -12.02 8.71 12.44
C PHE A 227 -11.32 9.02 13.76
N LYS A 228 -11.00 10.31 13.96
CA LYS A 228 -10.37 10.78 15.20
C LYS A 228 -11.43 11.01 16.26
N TYR A 229 -11.28 10.37 17.42
CA TYR A 229 -12.18 10.54 18.55
C TYR A 229 -12.12 11.96 19.11
N ILE A 230 -13.27 12.51 19.52
CA ILE A 230 -13.38 13.85 20.14
C ILE A 230 -13.93 13.73 21.56
N GLU A 231 -15.16 13.25 21.73
CA GLU A 231 -15.90 13.21 23.00
C GLU A 231 -17.00 12.13 23.03
#